data_AF-A0A7M1AWP2-F1
#
_entry.id   AF-A0A7M1AWP2-F1
#
_cell.length_a   1.000
_cell.length_b   1.000
_cell.length_c   1.000
_cell.angle_alpha   90.00
_cell.angle_beta   90.00
_cell.angle_gamma   90.00
#
_symmetry.space_group_name_H-M   'P 1'
#
loop_
_entity.id
_entity.type
_entity.pdbx_description
1 polymer ?
#
loop_
_entity_poly.entity_id
_entity_poly.type
_entity_poly.pdbx_seq_one_letter_code
_entity_poly.pdbx_strand_id
1 'polypeptide(L)' 'MEEKTSLDVLSEKVSEILQQLYDLKGENEILRNELVTLKAEKEIKDQEIEKLTELNLQKDQEIEEIVNKIESILD' A
#
# COMPACT_ATOMS: atom_id res chain seq x y z
N MET A 1 40.18 -37.80 4.19
CA MET A 1 39.05 -36.96 3.73
C MET A 1 38.76 -37.42 2.32
N GLU A 2 37.59 -37.99 2.06
CA GLU A 2 37.21 -38.37 0.69
C GLU A 2 37.10 -37.10 -0.16
N GLU A 3 37.74 -37.08 -1.33
CA GLU A 3 37.57 -36.00 -2.29
C GLU A 3 36.16 -36.04 -2.86
N LYS A 4 35.42 -34.94 -2.71
CA LYS A 4 34.13 -34.78 -3.38
C LYS A 4 34.31 -34.84 -4.88
N THR A 5 33.48 -35.63 -5.54
CA THR A 5 33.45 -35.67 -7.00
C THR A 5 32.82 -34.39 -7.54
N SER A 6 33.08 -34.06 -8.81
CA SER A 6 32.39 -32.94 -9.46
C SER A 6 30.87 -33.10 -9.47
N LEU A 7 30.36 -34.35 -9.43
CA LEU A 7 28.94 -34.65 -9.34
C LEU A 7 28.37 -34.27 -7.97
N ASP A 8 29.10 -34.55 -6.88
CA ASP A 8 28.68 -34.19 -5.52
C ASP A 8 28.56 -32.67 -5.37
N VAL A 9 29.57 -31.93 -5.86
CA VAL A 9 29.56 -30.47 -5.86
C VAL A 9 28.39 -29.90 -6.69
N LEU A 10 28.12 -30.51 -7.85
CA LEU A 10 26.99 -30.10 -8.68
C LEU A 10 25.65 -30.34 -7.98
N SER A 11 25.49 -31.51 -7.33
CA SER A 11 24.27 -31.86 -6.59
C SER A 11 24.00 -30.91 -5.42
N GLU A 12 25.05 -30.53 -4.68
CA GLU A 12 24.96 -29.54 -3.60
C GLU A 12 24.50 -28.19 -4.14
N LYS A 13 25.13 -27.69 -5.21
CA LYS A 13 24.74 -26.42 -5.84
C LYS A 13 23.32 -26.43 -6.36
N VAL A 14 22.87 -27.52 -6.97
CA VAL A 14 21.48 -27.65 -7.44
C VAL A 14 20.52 -27.59 -6.25
N SER A 15 20.84 -28.27 -5.15
CA SER A 15 20.02 -28.24 -3.93
C SER A 15 19.94 -26.83 -3.34
N GLU A 16 21.07 -26.12 -3.27
CA GLU A 16 21.12 -24.73 -2.83
C GLU A 16 20.28 -23.80 -3.71
N ILE A 17 20.41 -23.91 -5.04
CA ILE A 17 19.64 -23.09 -5.99
C ILE A 17 18.14 -23.37 -5.84
N LEU A 18 17.75 -24.63 -5.67
CA LEU A 18 16.35 -24.99 -5.47
C LEU A 18 15.81 -24.39 -4.18
N GLN A 19 16.57 -24.47 -3.07
CA GLN A 19 16.16 -23.88 -1.81
C GLN A 19 15.98 -22.36 -1.93
N GLN A 20 16.96 -21.67 -2.52
CA GLN A 20 16.88 -20.23 -2.76
C GLN A 20 15.67 -19.84 -3.62
N LEU A 21 15.36 -20.65 -4.64
CA LEU A 21 14.19 -20.42 -5.49
C LEU A 21 12.88 -20.58 -4.71
N TYR A 22 12.78 -21.57 -3.83
CA TYR A 22 11.62 -21.73 -2.95
C TYR A 22 11.46 -20.55 -2.00
N ASP A 23 12.56 -20.11 -1.38
CA ASP A 23 12.56 -18.99 -0.43
C ASP A 23 12.15 -17.68 -1.14
N LEU A 24 12.75 -17.38 -2.30
CA LEU A 24 12.41 -16.21 -3.11
C LEU A 24 10.96 -16.23 -3.58
N LYS A 25 10.42 -17.41 -3.92
CA LYS A 25 9.02 -17.53 -4.31
C LYS A 25 8.10 -17.23 -3.13
N GLY A 26 8.43 -17.73 -1.94
CA GLY A 26 7.68 -17.44 -0.71
C GLY A 26 7.70 -15.95 -0.37
N GLU A 27 8.88 -15.32 -0.42
CA GLU A 27 9.02 -13.88 -0.21
C GLU A 27 8.21 -13.08 -1.24
N ASN A 28 8.23 -13.48 -2.51
CA ASN A 28 7.45 -12.82 -3.55
C ASN A 28 5.94 -12.91 -3.31
N GLU A 29 5.45 -14.05 -2.82
CA GLU A 29 4.04 -14.22 -2.46
C GLU A 29 3.64 -13.33 -1.27
N ILE A 30 4.50 -13.23 -0.25
CA ILE A 30 4.29 -12.34 0.90
C ILE A 30 4.22 -10.88 0.44
N LEU A 31 5.22 -10.42 -0.32
CA LEU A 31 5.28 -9.04 -0.82
C LEU A 31 4.09 -8.70 -1.72
N ARG A 32 3.60 -9.65 -2.53
CA ARG A 32 2.38 -9.45 -3.33
C ARG A 32 1.15 -9.24 -2.45
N ASN A 33 1.01 -10.02 -1.38
CA ASN A 33 -0.12 -9.89 -0.46
C ASN A 33 -0.05 -8.55 0.29
N GLU A 34 1.12 -8.16 0.78
CA GLU A 34 1.34 -6.85 1.41
C GLU A 34 1.00 -5.70 0.46
N LEU A 35 1.42 -5.80 -0.81
CA LEU A 35 1.10 -4.79 -1.83
C LEU A 35 -0.40 -4.67 -2.08
N VAL A 36 -1.13 -5.78 -2.11
CA VAL A 36 -2.59 -5.78 -2.27
C VAL A 36 -3.26 -5.12 -1.07
N THR A 37 -2.84 -5.47 0.15
CA THR A 37 -3.35 -4.87 1.39
C THR A 37 -3.12 -3.36 1.41
N LEU A 38 -1.89 -2.91 1.13
CA LEU A 38 -1.54 -1.49 1.12
C LEU A 38 -2.32 -0.70 0.05
N LYS A 39 -2.59 -1.30 -1.11
CA LYS A 39 -3.44 -0.67 -2.15
C LYS A 39 -4.88 -0.50 -1.68
N ALA A 40 -5.44 -1.51 -1.00
CA ALA A 40 -6.78 -1.42 -0.44
C ALA A 40 -6.86 -0.35 0.66
N GLU A 41 -5.88 -0.30 1.56
CA GLU A 41 -5.81 0.72 2.61
C GLU A 41 -5.66 2.14 2.05
N LYS A 42 -4.85 2.30 0.99
CA LYS A 42 -4.69 3.57 0.28
C LYS A 42 -6.02 4.04 -0.30
N GLU A 43 -6.74 3.16 -0.99
CA GLU A 43 -8.03 3.47 -1.60
C GLU A 43 -9.07 3.94 -0.56
N ILE A 44 -9.14 3.26 0.59
CA ILE A 44 -10.03 3.65 1.70
C ILE A 44 -9.66 5.04 2.23
N LYS A 45 -8.37 5.32 2.40
CA LYS A 45 -7.89 6.63 2.86
C LYS A 45 -8.17 7.73 1.85
N ASP A 46 -7.99 7.46 0.56
CA ASP A 46 -8.27 8.41 -0.52
C ASP A 46 -9.77 8.78 -0.54
N GLN A 47 -10.66 7.81 -0.38
CA GLN A 47 -12.12 8.06 -0.28
C GLN A 47 -12.49 8.91 0.95
N GLU A 48 -11.87 8.67 2.10
CA GLU A 48 -12.11 9.48 3.30
C GLU A 48 -11.59 10.92 3.13
N ILE A 49 -10.44 11.11 2.46
CA ILE A 49 -9.92 12.43 2.13
C ILE A 49 -10.88 13.19 1.22
N GLU A 50 -11.42 12.53 0.18
CA GLU A 50 -12.39 13.13 -0.74
C GLU A 50 -13.64 13.58 0.01
N LYS A 51 -14.19 12.71 0.87
CA LYS A 51 -15.36 13.02 1.70
C LYS A 51 -15.12 14.20 2.65
N LEU A 52 -13.95 14.25 3.31
CA LEU A 52 -13.59 15.36 4.18
C LEU A 52 -13.41 16.66 3.40
N THR A 53 -12.89 16.57 2.17
CA THR A 53 -12.71 17.73 1.28
C THR A 53 -14.06 18.30 0.87
N GLU A 54 -15.02 17.45 0.49
CA GLU A 54 -16.38 17.88 0.17
C GLU A 54 -17.09 18.51 1.37
N LEU A 55 -16.96 17.91 2.55
CA LEU A 55 -17.54 18.47 3.78
C LEU A 55 -16.97 19.85 4.11
N ASN A 56 -15.67 20.05 3.93
CA ASN A 56 -15.06 21.36 4.14
C ASN A 56 -15.62 22.39 3.15
N LEU A 57 -15.75 22.03 1.87
CA LEU A 57 -16.33 22.92 0.86
C LEU A 57 -17.78 23.32 1.21
N GLN A 58 -18.59 22.36 1.67
CA GLN A 58 -19.97 22.65 2.12
C GLN A 58 -19.98 23.62 3.30
N LYS A 59 -19.09 23.42 4.27
CA LYS A 59 -18.97 24.32 5.42
C LYS A 59 -18.51 25.71 5.04
N ASP A 60 -17.60 25.84 4.07
CA ASP A 60 -17.14 27.15 3.59
C ASP A 60 -18.30 27.91 2.91
N GLN A 61 -19.15 27.21 2.15
CA GLN A 61 -20.37 27.80 1.56
C GLN A 61 -21.38 28.22 2.64
N GLU A 62 -21.62 27.38 3.64
CA GLU A 62 -22.49 27.73 4.78
C GLU A 62 -21.99 28.97 5.51
N ILE A 63 -20.66 29.10 5.71
CA ILE A 63 -20.04 30.26 6.32
C ILE A 63 -20.29 31.51 5.47
N GLU A 64 -20.08 31.43 4.15
CA GLU A 64 -20.33 32.55 3.23
C GLU A 64 -21.79 33.01 3.26
N GLU A 65 -22.75 32.07 3.25
CA GLU A 65 -24.18 32.38 3.39
C GLU A 65 -24.51 33.08 4.71
N ILE A 66 -23.91 32.63 5.82
CA ILE A 66 -24.08 33.26 7.13
C ILE A 66 -23.53 34.68 7.11
N VAL A 67 -22.34 34.89 6.54
CA VAL A 67 -21.71 36.22 6.43
C VAL A 67 -22.61 37.16 5.62
N ASN A 68 -23.06 36.74 4.44
CA ASN A 68 -23.96 37.52 3.60
C ASN A 68 -25.26 37.90 4.32
N LYS A 69 -25.81 36.98 5.12
CA LYS A 69 -27.02 37.24 5.91
C LYS A 69 -26.78 38.25 7.03
N ILE A 70 -25.61 38.21 7.67
CA ILE A 70 -25.23 39.19 8.70
C ILE A 70 -25.06 40.57 8.06
N GLU A 71 -24.36 40.66 6.94
CA GLU A 71 -24.16 41.91 6.20
C GLU A 71 -25.51 42.54 5.81
N SER A 72 -26.43 41.75 5.26
CA SER A 72 -27.78 42.22 4.91
C SER A 72 -28.63 42.72 6.09
N ILE A 73 -28.31 42.35 7.33
CA ILE A 73 -29.02 42.84 8.54
C ILE A 73 -28.38 44.13 9.07
N LEU A 74 -27.09 44.32 8.81
CA LEU A 74 -26.33 45.48 9.28
C LEU A 74 -26.45 46.71 8.37
N ASP A 75 -26.77 46.50 7.09
CA ASP A 75 -27.15 47.54 6.11
C ASP A 75 -28.59 48.05 6.30
#